data_AF-A0A7V8GQB7-F1
#
_entry.id   AF-A0A7V8GQB7-F1
#
_cell.length_a   1.000
_cell.length_b   1.000
_cell.length_c   1.000
_cell.angle_alpha   90.00
_cell.angle_beta   90.00
_cell.angle_gamma   90.00
#
_symmetry.space_group_name_H-M   'P 1'
#
loop_
_entity.id
_entity.type
_entity.pdbx_description
1 polymer ?
#
loop_
_entity_poly.entity_id
_entity_poly.type
_entity_poly.pdbx_seq_one_letter_code
_entity_poly.pdbx_strand_id
1 'polypeptide(L)'
;MTSPTHRYRITVTPVESGGLPCFGRCAIEFEQTSRQDWMRLVEDTQRLPGLSGDERTALAIAARLLDGIARRHPDLADDPLRELRAPLAALLERIDPNSRAA
;
A
#
# COMPACT_ATOMS: atom_id res chain seq x y z
N MET A 1 17.12 -3.60 17.96
CA MET A 1 16.67 -4.75 17.16
C MET A 1 16.17 -4.21 15.84
N THR A 2 16.86 -4.50 14.73
CA THR A 2 16.43 -4.05 13.40
C THR A 2 15.23 -4.91 13.00
N SER A 3 14.02 -4.35 13.02
CA SER A 3 12.84 -5.07 12.55
C SER A 3 13.08 -5.57 11.12
N PRO A 4 12.70 -6.82 10.79
CA PRO A 4 12.88 -7.35 9.44
C PRO A 4 12.22 -6.41 8.44
N THR A 5 12.97 -6.02 7.42
CA THR A 5 12.44 -5.21 6.31
C THR A 5 11.97 -6.18 5.24
N HIS A 6 10.68 -6.13 4.94
CA HIS A 6 10.06 -6.90 3.87
C HIS A 6 10.26 -6.16 2.53
N ARG A 7 10.45 -6.92 1.45
CA ARG A 7 10.58 -6.38 0.08
C ARG A 7 9.51 -7.00 -0.79
N TYR A 8 8.71 -6.15 -1.43
CA TYR A 8 7.62 -6.54 -2.31
C TYR A 8 7.94 -6.12 -3.74
N ARG A 9 7.63 -6.98 -4.70
CA ARG A 9 7.56 -6.64 -6.11
C ARG A 9 6.10 -6.38 -6.46
N ILE A 10 5.83 -5.21 -7.02
CA ILE A 10 4.51 -4.81 -7.46
C ILE A 10 4.50 -4.86 -8.98
N THR A 11 3.58 -5.65 -9.52
CA THR A 11 3.35 -5.79 -10.96
C THR A 11 1.95 -5.30 -11.27
N VAL A 12 1.82 -4.31 -12.15
CA VAL A 12 0.53 -3.80 -12.64
C VAL A 12 0.38 -4.25 -14.09
N THR A 13 -0.61 -5.11 -14.33
CA THR A 13 -0.92 -5.67 -15.65
C THR A 13 -2.30 -5.16 -16.09
N PRO A 14 -2.42 -4.48 -17.25
CA PRO A 14 -3.71 -4.11 -17.78
C PRO A 14 -4.46 -5.37 -18.22
N VAL A 15 -5.76 -5.39 -17.95
CA VAL A 15 -6.67 -6.44 -18.43
C VAL A 15 -7.40 -5.89 -19.64
N GLU A 16 -7.33 -6.59 -20.78
CA GLU A 16 -8.03 -6.16 -21.99
C GLU A 16 -9.54 -6.43 -21.87
N SER A 17 -10.32 -5.74 -22.69
CA SER A 17 -11.76 -5.98 -22.82
C SER A 17 -12.04 -7.47 -23.04
N GLY A 18 -12.93 -8.04 -22.23
CA GLY A 18 -13.24 -9.47 -22.27
C GLY A 18 -12.33 -10.35 -21.41
N GLY A 19 -11.45 -9.77 -20.59
CA GLY A 19 -10.58 -10.53 -19.67
C GLY A 19 -9.38 -11.17 -20.35
N LEU A 20 -9.09 -10.78 -21.60
CA LEU A 20 -7.95 -11.30 -22.34
C LEU A 20 -6.63 -10.76 -21.74
N PRO A 21 -5.57 -11.59 -21.72
CA PRO A 21 -4.24 -11.12 -21.37
C PRO A 21 -3.80 -10.04 -22.37
N CYS A 22 -3.17 -8.99 -21.86
CA CYS A 22 -2.56 -7.96 -22.70
C CYS A 22 -1.40 -8.54 -23.54
N PHE A 23 -1.20 -8.02 -24.76
CA PHE A 23 -0.07 -8.37 -25.64
C PHE A 23 1.01 -7.27 -25.73
N GLY A 24 2.30 -7.66 -25.66
CA GLY A 24 3.44 -6.74 -25.79
C GLY A 24 3.94 -6.17 -24.45
N ARG A 25 4.04 -4.83 -24.33
CA ARG A 25 4.50 -4.16 -23.09
C ARG A 25 3.35 -4.07 -22.08
N CYS A 26 3.11 -5.17 -21.37
CA CYS A 26 1.90 -5.38 -20.58
C CYS A 26 2.08 -5.41 -19.07
N ALA A 27 3.22 -4.95 -18.57
CA ALA A 27 3.44 -4.89 -17.15
C ALA A 27 4.26 -3.66 -16.79
N ILE A 28 3.88 -3.01 -15.70
CA ILE A 28 4.72 -2.05 -14.98
C ILE A 28 5.19 -2.77 -13.72
N GLU A 29 6.49 -2.80 -13.50
CA GLU A 29 7.09 -3.42 -12.32
C GLU A 29 7.89 -2.41 -11.51
N PHE A 30 7.72 -2.44 -10.20
CA PHE A 30 8.55 -1.70 -9.27
C PHE A 30 8.64 -2.43 -7.94
N GLU A 31 9.58 -2.03 -7.10
CA GLU A 31 9.78 -2.64 -5.79
C GLU A 31 9.48 -1.66 -4.67
N GLN A 32 8.97 -2.20 -3.55
CA GLN A 32 8.74 -1.43 -2.34
C GLN A 32 9.30 -2.17 -1.13
N THR A 33 10.04 -1.44 -0.30
CA THR A 33 10.43 -1.88 1.03
C THR A 33 9.39 -1.47 2.07
N SER A 34 9.07 -2.36 2.99
CA SER A 34 8.16 -2.08 4.10
C SER A 34 8.66 -2.73 5.39
N ARG A 35 8.34 -2.10 6.53
CA ARG A 35 8.55 -2.69 7.85
C ARG A 35 7.41 -3.64 8.26
N GLN A 36 6.34 -3.69 7.48
CA GLN A 36 5.15 -4.49 7.76
C GLN A 36 5.11 -5.68 6.81
N ASP A 37 4.61 -6.80 7.33
CA ASP A 37 4.23 -7.96 6.53
C ASP A 37 2.88 -7.67 5.86
N TRP A 38 2.87 -7.42 4.55
CA TRP A 38 1.67 -7.06 3.78
C TRP A 38 0.71 -8.22 3.65
N MET A 39 1.18 -9.47 3.71
CA MET A 39 0.31 -10.64 3.64
C MET A 39 -0.55 -10.68 4.91
N ARG A 40 0.11 -10.67 6.08
CA ARG A 40 -0.57 -10.61 7.37
C ARG A 40 -1.47 -9.39 7.50
N LEU A 41 -1.01 -8.26 6.98
CA LEU A 41 -1.77 -7.03 6.99
C LEU A 41 -3.10 -7.13 6.22
N VAL A 42 -3.09 -7.72 5.02
CA VAL A 42 -4.30 -7.91 4.22
C VAL A 42 -5.26 -8.89 4.89
N GLU A 43 -4.73 -9.96 5.48
CA GLU A 43 -5.52 -10.91 6.30
C GLU A 43 -6.22 -10.20 7.45
N ASP A 44 -5.50 -9.37 8.21
CA ASP A 44 -6.07 -8.66 9.35
C ASP A 44 -7.06 -7.55 8.92
N THR A 45 -6.86 -6.96 7.74
CA THR A 45 -7.72 -5.90 7.18
C THR A 45 -9.11 -6.40 6.78
N GLN A 46 -9.32 -7.73 6.65
CA GLN A 46 -10.63 -8.32 6.31
C GLN A 46 -11.79 -7.86 7.22
N ARG A 47 -11.47 -7.35 8.41
CA ARG A 47 -12.42 -6.84 9.41
C ARG A 47 -12.87 -5.40 9.17
N LEU A 48 -12.38 -4.69 8.14
CA LEU A 48 -12.88 -3.37 7.76
C LEU A 48 -14.29 -3.48 7.15
N PRO A 49 -15.34 -2.95 7.81
CA PRO A 49 -16.71 -3.02 7.30
C PRO A 49 -16.92 -2.04 6.14
N GLY A 50 -17.88 -2.37 5.26
CA GLY A 50 -18.34 -1.47 4.20
C GLY A 50 -17.49 -1.46 2.92
N LEU A 51 -16.43 -2.27 2.84
CA LEU A 51 -15.60 -2.45 1.64
C LEU A 51 -15.63 -3.91 1.18
N SER A 52 -15.45 -4.16 -0.12
CA SER A 52 -15.19 -5.49 -0.69
C SER A 52 -13.76 -5.97 -0.37
N GLY A 53 -13.46 -7.24 -0.66
CA GLY A 53 -12.12 -7.80 -0.45
C GLY A 53 -11.03 -7.06 -1.22
N ASP A 54 -11.31 -6.75 -2.49
CA ASP A 54 -10.37 -6.05 -3.36
C ASP A 54 -10.17 -4.60 -2.90
N GLU A 55 -11.25 -3.90 -2.52
CA GLU A 55 -11.16 -2.53 -2.02
C GLU A 55 -10.38 -2.44 -0.71
N ARG A 56 -10.57 -3.40 0.21
CA ARG A 56 -9.77 -3.50 1.44
C ARG A 56 -8.29 -3.69 1.14
N THR A 57 -7.99 -4.62 0.24
CA THR A 57 -6.61 -4.92 -0.17
C THR A 57 -5.97 -3.71 -0.83
N ALA A 58 -6.67 -3.06 -1.75
CA ALA A 58 -6.22 -1.85 -2.42
C ALA A 58 -5.93 -0.73 -1.41
N LEU A 59 -6.85 -0.44 -0.49
CA LEU A 59 -6.66 0.58 0.56
C LEU A 59 -5.44 0.27 1.42
N ALA A 60 -5.33 -0.98 1.88
CA ALA A 60 -4.26 -1.43 2.74
C ALA A 60 -2.88 -1.24 2.09
N ILE A 61 -2.70 -1.73 0.86
CA ILE A 61 -1.43 -1.68 0.14
C ILE A 61 -1.11 -0.25 -0.34
N ALA A 62 -2.08 0.46 -0.92
CA ALA A 62 -1.87 1.82 -1.44
C ALA A 62 -1.46 2.81 -0.34
N ALA A 63 -2.07 2.73 0.83
CA ALA A 63 -1.68 3.57 1.97
C ALA A 63 -0.21 3.33 2.38
N ARG A 64 0.27 2.07 2.41
CA ARG A 64 1.68 1.76 2.73
C ARG A 64 2.64 2.18 1.62
N LEU A 65 2.21 2.15 0.36
CA LEU A 65 3.01 2.66 -0.75
C LEU A 65 3.26 4.16 -0.58
N LEU A 66 2.20 4.95 -0.36
CA LEU A 66 2.28 6.39 -0.14
C LEU A 66 3.10 6.74 1.11
N ASP A 67 2.91 6.01 2.20
CA ASP A 67 3.64 6.20 3.46
C ASP A 67 5.15 5.92 3.29
N GLY A 68 5.50 4.91 2.49
CA GLY A 68 6.89 4.64 2.15
C GLY A 68 7.51 5.72 1.27
N ILE A 69 6.76 6.34 0.34
CA ILE A 69 7.25 7.48 -0.45
C ILE A 69 7.48 8.68 0.48
N ALA A 70 6.51 9.02 1.33
CA ALA A 70 6.57 10.15 2.25
C ALA A 70 7.76 10.04 3.23
N ARG A 71 8.05 8.83 3.74
CA ARG A 71 9.18 8.60 4.66
C ARG A 71 10.55 8.60 4.00
N ARG A 72 10.64 8.26 2.71
CA ARG A 72 11.93 8.15 2.00
C ARG A 72 12.49 9.50 1.58
N HIS A 73 11.61 10.49 1.38
CA HIS A 73 11.98 11.82 0.89
C HIS A 73 11.39 12.93 1.78
N PRO A 74 11.75 12.98 3.08
CA PRO A 74 11.14 13.91 4.03
C PRO A 74 11.36 15.39 3.64
N ASP A 75 12.46 15.69 2.96
CA ASP A 75 12.91 17.06 2.64
C ASP A 75 12.88 17.36 1.13
N LEU A 76 12.04 16.66 0.35
CA LEU A 76 11.87 16.98 -1.06
C LEU A 76 11.32 18.41 -1.19
N ALA A 77 12.05 19.27 -1.90
CA ALA A 77 11.70 20.69 -2.06
C ALA A 77 10.27 20.86 -2.62
N ASP A 78 9.92 20.03 -3.60
CA ASP A 78 8.59 19.93 -4.20
C ASP A 78 7.93 18.58 -3.84
N ASP A 79 7.86 18.26 -2.53
CA ASP A 79 7.18 17.04 -2.06
C ASP A 79 5.69 17.02 -2.47
N PRO A 80 5.28 16.15 -3.42
CA PRO A 80 3.88 16.07 -3.85
C PRO A 80 2.96 15.52 -2.75
N LEU A 81 3.50 14.92 -1.69
CA LEU A 81 2.72 14.35 -0.60
C LEU A 81 2.61 15.26 0.62
N ARG A 82 3.19 16.48 0.58
CA ARG A 82 3.29 17.38 1.75
C ARG A 82 1.96 17.54 2.49
N GLU A 83 0.90 17.87 1.76
CA GLU A 83 -0.44 18.08 2.32
C GLU A 83 -1.15 16.78 2.69
N LEU A 84 -0.74 15.66 2.10
CA LEU A 84 -1.30 14.34 2.35
C LEU A 84 -0.67 13.65 3.57
N ARG A 85 0.50 14.09 4.07
CA ARG A 85 1.23 13.41 5.16
C ARG A 85 0.37 13.22 6.42
N ALA A 86 -0.25 14.28 6.93
CA ALA A 86 -1.06 14.20 8.14
C ALA A 86 -2.36 13.39 7.94
N PRO A 87 -3.16 13.63 6.88
CA PRO A 87 -4.31 12.78 6.57
C PRO A 87 -3.95 11.30 6.37
N LEU A 88 -2.81 11.01 5.72
CA LEU A 88 -2.33 9.65 5.50
C LEU A 88 -1.95 8.96 6.81
N ALA A 89 -1.26 9.65 7.72
CA ALA A 89 -0.96 9.12 9.04
C ALA A 89 -2.25 8.77 9.82
N ALA A 90 -3.24 9.67 9.82
CA ALA A 90 -4.53 9.41 10.46
C ALA A 90 -5.29 8.24 9.82
N LEU A 91 -5.22 8.10 8.50
CA LEU A 91 -5.77 6.96 7.79
C LEU A 91 -5.09 5.65 8.21
N LEU A 92 -3.75 5.63 8.25
CA LEU A 92 -2.97 4.47 8.63
C LEU A 92 -3.32 4.00 10.04
N GLU A 93 -3.44 4.90 11.02
CA GLU A 93 -3.88 4.57 12.37
C GLU A 93 -5.26 3.91 12.41
N ARG A 94 -6.21 4.43 11.62
CA ARG A 94 -7.57 3.87 11.56
C ARG A 94 -7.65 2.47 10.96
N ILE A 95 -6.75 2.16 10.03
CA ILE A 95 -6.74 0.87 9.30
C ILE A 95 -5.64 -0.06 9.80
N ASP A 96 -4.83 0.35 10.78
CA ASP A 96 -3.83 -0.51 11.39
C ASP A 96 -4.56 -1.59 12.23
N PRO A 97 -4.37 -2.87 11.92
CA PRO A 97 -4.96 -3.93 12.73
C PRO A 97 -4.44 -3.96 14.18
N ASN A 98 -3.27 -3.37 14.44
CA ASN A 98 -2.67 -3.32 15.78
C ASN A 98 -3.13 -2.13 16.63
N SER A 99 -3.76 -1.10 16.04
CA SER A 99 -4.21 0.10 16.79
C SER A 99 -5.45 -0.16 17.65
N ARG A 100 -6.17 -1.27 17.43
CA ARG A 100 -7.37 -1.67 18.20
C ARG A 100 -7.09 -2.59 19.40
N ALA A 101 -5.81 -2.85 19.72
CA ALA A 101 -5.42 -3.67 20.86
C ALA A 101 -5.06 -2.87 22.12
N ALA A 102 -5.36 -1.56 22.15
CA ALA A 102 -5.14 -0.66 23.29
C ALA A 102 -6.47 -0.16 23.87
#